data_AF-A0A817Z4G1-F1
#
_entry.id   AF-A0A817Z4G1-F1
#
_cell.length_a   1.000
_cell.length_b   1.000
_cell.length_c   1.000
_cell.angle_alpha   90.00
_cell.angle_beta   90.00
_cell.angle_gamma   90.00
#
_symmetry.space_group_name_H-M   'P 1'
#
loop_
_entity.id
_entity.type
_entity.pdbx_description
1 polymer ?
#
loop_
_entity_poly.entity_id
_entity_poly.type
_entity_poly.pdbx_seq_one_letter_code
_entity_poly.pdbx_strand_id
1 'polypeptide(L)'
;MSEDIQTSNEGQVPVDVHQALLRDGTDVQTKVGHVAKFNHDGESSKLDENIVVESFDNYKKPKDNNEFIALTKEELKAYINSPKWKRIRWLIAILYILLLVLLLIGSILLVIFSPKCPPKPKLAWYQKEIIYEIDVKTFRDSNQDGIGDIKGVQEKLDYLEKNDIKVILLQSSIFNLTSGTSNQLNERNSRVKNIDLYNIDSSVGSDNDLKELSKNLYRRGKLYI
;
A
#
# COMPACT_ATOMS: atom_id res chain seq x y z
N MET A 1 -27.68 -31.04 8.21
CA MET A 1 -27.68 -32.10 7.18
C MET A 1 -26.23 -32.49 7.00
N SER A 2 -25.83 -33.56 7.67
CA SER A 2 -24.47 -34.08 7.66
C SER A 2 -24.59 -35.58 7.43
N GLU A 3 -23.84 -36.13 6.48
CA GLU A 3 -23.73 -37.57 6.28
C GLU A 3 -22.25 -37.95 6.43
N ASP A 4 -21.96 -38.63 7.53
CA ASP A 4 -20.79 -39.51 7.70
C ASP A 4 -21.17 -40.94 7.23
N ILE A 5 -20.24 -41.90 7.44
CA ILE A 5 -20.30 -43.38 7.30
C ILE A 5 -19.37 -43.87 6.15
N GLN A 6 -18.10 -44.26 6.44
CA GLN A 6 -17.62 -45.59 6.90
C GLN A 6 -17.63 -46.67 5.76
N THR A 7 -16.75 -47.67 5.64
CA THR A 7 -15.56 -48.18 6.40
C THR A 7 -14.85 -49.30 5.60
N SER A 8 -13.53 -49.52 5.84
CA SER A 8 -12.79 -50.82 5.75
C SER A 8 -12.72 -51.54 4.37
N ASN A 9 -11.68 -52.30 3.99
CA ASN A 9 -11.02 -53.37 4.77
C ASN A 9 -9.65 -53.83 4.19
N GLU A 10 -9.00 -54.78 4.88
CA GLU A 10 -7.68 -55.39 4.63
C GLU A 10 -7.55 -56.24 3.34
N GLY A 11 -6.31 -56.60 2.93
CA GLY A 11 -6.13 -57.66 1.91
C GLY A 11 -4.73 -57.94 1.29
N GLN A 12 -3.80 -58.51 2.06
CA GLN A 12 -2.73 -59.46 1.62
C GLN A 12 -1.54 -59.06 0.70
N VAL A 13 -0.50 -59.90 0.79
CA VAL A 13 0.89 -59.76 0.28
C VAL A 13 1.30 -61.05 -0.46
N PRO A 14 2.17 -60.99 -1.48
CA PRO A 14 3.44 -61.76 -1.45
C PRO A 14 4.64 -60.85 -1.80
N VAL A 15 5.78 -60.86 -1.10
CA VAL A 15 6.78 -61.94 -0.86
C VAL A 15 7.64 -62.23 -2.10
N ASP A 16 8.96 -62.35 -1.87
CA ASP A 16 10.06 -62.76 -2.78
C ASP A 16 10.61 -61.79 -3.85
N VAL A 17 11.54 -60.92 -3.44
CA VAL A 17 12.79 -60.66 -4.21
C VAL A 17 14.05 -60.55 -3.30
N HIS A 18 14.06 -61.24 -2.14
CA HIS A 18 15.19 -61.24 -1.21
C HIS A 18 15.76 -62.64 -0.93
N GLN A 19 16.06 -63.41 -2.00
CA GLN A 19 17.04 -64.50 -1.88
C GLN A 19 17.71 -64.87 -3.21
N ALA A 20 18.82 -64.19 -3.49
CA ALA A 20 19.84 -64.67 -4.41
C ALA A 20 21.19 -64.72 -3.68
N LEU A 21 21.37 -65.82 -2.93
CA LEU A 21 22.66 -66.44 -2.62
C LEU A 21 23.66 -65.65 -1.76
N LEU A 22 23.56 -65.90 -0.45
CA LEU A 22 24.72 -65.99 0.44
C LEU A 22 25.72 -67.02 -0.11
N ARG A 23 26.85 -66.59 -0.70
CA ARG A 23 28.10 -67.38 -0.78
C ARG A 23 29.31 -66.57 -1.28
N ASP A 24 30.07 -65.97 -0.38
CA ASP A 24 31.39 -66.50 -0.03
C ASP A 24 31.94 -65.79 1.22
N GLY A 25 32.61 -66.54 2.09
CA GLY A 25 33.14 -66.01 3.35
C GLY A 25 34.61 -65.63 3.23
N THR A 26 34.97 -64.43 3.67
CA THR A 26 36.30 -64.15 4.25
C THR A 26 36.17 -63.25 5.49
N ASP A 27 37.12 -63.42 6.40
CA ASP A 27 36.98 -63.14 7.83
C ASP A 27 37.02 -61.63 8.19
N VAL A 28 36.08 -61.17 9.03
CA VAL A 28 36.01 -59.76 9.48
C VAL A 28 36.61 -59.63 10.88
N GLN A 29 37.86 -59.20 10.94
CA GLN A 29 38.53 -58.84 12.20
C GLN A 29 37.94 -57.53 12.77
N THR A 30 36.89 -57.65 13.59
CA THR A 30 36.31 -56.52 14.33
C THR A 30 37.28 -55.98 15.37
N LYS A 31 37.67 -54.70 15.24
CA LYS A 31 38.36 -53.96 16.31
C LYS A 31 37.42 -52.90 16.88
N VAL A 32 36.95 -53.12 18.10
CA VAL A 32 35.91 -52.31 18.76
C VAL A 32 36.43 -50.87 18.99
N GLY A 33 35.59 -49.89 18.65
CA GLY A 33 35.87 -48.46 18.72
C GLY A 33 34.57 -47.67 18.80
N HIS A 34 34.62 -46.44 19.31
CA HIS A 34 33.69 -46.08 20.37
C HIS A 34 33.11 -44.64 20.21
N VAL A 35 31.81 -44.44 20.54
CA VAL A 35 31.00 -43.22 20.22
C VAL A 35 29.88 -42.94 21.25
N ALA A 36 29.90 -41.76 21.90
CA ALA A 36 29.03 -41.26 23.00
C ALA A 36 27.54 -40.96 22.69
N LYS A 37 26.73 -40.79 23.75
CA LYS A 37 25.42 -40.09 23.75
C LYS A 37 25.39 -38.86 24.67
N PHE A 38 24.50 -37.91 24.39
CA PHE A 38 24.11 -36.80 25.28
C PHE A 38 22.59 -36.57 25.24
N ASN A 39 21.99 -36.22 26.39
CA ASN A 39 20.58 -35.88 26.54
C ASN A 39 20.34 -34.37 26.68
N HIS A 40 19.07 -33.96 26.75
CA HIS A 40 18.62 -32.58 26.52
C HIS A 40 18.56 -31.69 27.78
N ASP A 41 18.82 -32.28 28.94
CA ASP A 41 19.05 -31.66 30.24
C ASP A 41 20.56 -31.45 30.46
N GLY A 42 20.96 -30.20 30.76
CA GLY A 42 22.34 -29.73 30.66
C GLY A 42 23.30 -30.18 31.76
N GLU A 43 23.35 -31.49 32.07
CA GLU A 43 24.29 -32.08 33.03
C GLU A 43 25.20 -33.13 32.37
N SER A 44 26.50 -32.99 32.59
CA SER A 44 27.53 -33.82 31.96
C SER A 44 27.63 -35.19 32.62
N SER A 45 26.92 -36.18 32.06
CA SER A 45 27.15 -37.60 32.35
C SER A 45 27.87 -38.29 31.18
N LYS A 46 28.79 -39.19 31.53
CA LYS A 46 29.86 -39.68 30.64
C LYS A 46 29.35 -40.55 29.48
N LEU A 47 30.16 -40.56 28.43
CA LEU A 47 30.05 -41.45 27.28
C LEU A 47 29.74 -42.90 27.71
N ASP A 48 28.64 -43.45 27.18
CA ASP A 48 28.59 -44.88 26.86
C ASP A 48 28.69 -45.01 25.34
N GLU A 49 29.53 -45.95 24.93
CA GLU A 49 30.11 -45.94 23.60
C GLU A 49 29.66 -47.15 22.77
N ASN A 50 29.11 -46.92 21.57
CA ASN A 50 28.99 -47.81 20.39
C ASN A 50 27.67 -47.55 19.63
N ILE A 51 27.68 -46.58 18.71
CA ILE A 51 26.75 -46.56 17.56
C ILE A 51 27.58 -46.42 16.29
N VAL A 52 27.62 -47.49 15.50
CA VAL A 52 28.25 -47.48 14.18
C VAL A 52 27.32 -46.73 13.22
N VAL A 53 27.61 -45.46 12.98
CA VAL A 53 27.12 -44.78 11.79
C VAL A 53 28.02 -45.24 10.63
N GLU A 54 27.55 -46.22 9.85
CA GLU A 54 28.15 -46.46 8.54
C GLU A 54 28.00 -45.20 7.71
N SER A 55 29.12 -44.53 7.41
CA SER A 55 29.06 -43.36 6.55
C SER A 55 28.76 -43.82 5.13
N PHE A 56 27.63 -43.36 4.59
CA PHE A 56 27.11 -43.75 3.27
C PHE A 56 27.92 -43.14 2.11
N ASP A 57 29.20 -42.88 2.33
CA ASP A 57 30.11 -42.11 1.46
C ASP A 57 30.66 -42.92 0.28
N ASN A 58 30.34 -44.22 0.21
CA ASN A 58 30.76 -45.11 -0.89
C ASN A 58 29.60 -45.61 -1.77
N TYR A 59 28.51 -44.84 -1.88
CA TYR A 59 27.58 -45.02 -3.00
C TYR A 59 28.18 -44.45 -4.28
N LYS A 60 28.95 -45.29 -5.01
CA LYS A 60 29.44 -44.95 -6.35
C LYS A 60 28.29 -44.98 -7.35
N LYS A 61 27.61 -43.84 -7.48
CA LYS A 61 26.45 -43.63 -8.36
C LYS A 61 26.72 -44.21 -9.76
N PRO A 62 25.82 -45.05 -10.31
CA PRO A 62 26.00 -45.62 -11.64
C PRO A 62 26.02 -44.49 -12.67
N LYS A 63 26.94 -44.60 -13.64
CA LYS A 63 27.22 -43.56 -14.61
C LYS A 63 26.09 -43.47 -15.64
N ASP A 64 25.13 -42.58 -15.39
CA ASP A 64 24.18 -42.14 -16.40
C ASP A 64 24.98 -41.41 -17.51
N ASN A 65 24.84 -41.87 -18.75
CA ASN A 65 25.54 -41.29 -19.89
C ASN A 65 25.07 -39.87 -20.24
N ASN A 66 23.99 -39.39 -19.61
CA ASN A 66 23.46 -38.04 -19.72
C ASN A 66 23.74 -37.17 -18.48
N GLU A 67 24.54 -37.65 -17.49
CA GLU A 67 24.89 -36.85 -16.32
C GLU A 67 25.75 -35.64 -16.74
N PHE A 68 25.26 -34.43 -16.43
CA PHE A 68 25.87 -33.18 -16.87
C PHE A 68 27.28 -33.00 -16.25
N ILE A 69 28.32 -33.25 -17.05
CA ILE A 69 29.71 -33.18 -16.61
C ILE A 69 30.09 -31.71 -16.37
N ALA A 70 29.90 -31.25 -15.14
CA ALA A 70 30.46 -29.99 -14.67
C ALA A 70 32.00 -30.11 -14.64
N LEU A 71 32.67 -29.32 -15.49
CA LEU A 71 34.12 -29.33 -15.62
C LEU A 71 34.77 -28.95 -14.28
N THR A 72 35.78 -29.72 -13.84
CA THR A 72 36.45 -29.45 -12.56
C THR A 72 37.16 -28.10 -12.59
N LYS A 73 37.38 -27.48 -11.42
CA LYS A 73 38.05 -26.17 -11.32
C LYS A 73 39.45 -26.16 -11.93
N GLU A 74 40.11 -27.30 -12.02
CA GLU A 74 41.48 -27.45 -12.52
C GLU A 74 41.50 -27.57 -14.04
N GLU A 75 40.67 -28.44 -14.61
CA GLU A 75 40.47 -28.53 -16.07
C GLU A 75 39.94 -27.20 -16.64
N LEU A 76 39.03 -26.53 -15.93
CA LEU A 76 38.52 -25.22 -16.33
C LEU A 76 39.62 -24.15 -16.35
N LYS A 77 40.53 -24.14 -15.37
CA LYS A 77 41.67 -23.18 -15.32
C LYS A 77 42.61 -23.33 -16.52
N ALA A 78 42.81 -24.54 -17.03
CA ALA A 78 43.63 -24.79 -18.22
C ALA A 78 43.09 -24.04 -19.46
N TYR A 79 41.77 -24.06 -19.68
CA TYR A 79 41.15 -23.40 -20.83
C TYR A 79 40.87 -21.90 -20.62
N ILE A 80 40.57 -21.45 -19.39
CA ILE A 80 40.31 -20.04 -19.03
C ILE A 80 41.39 -19.09 -19.57
N ASN A 81 42.66 -19.51 -19.54
CA ASN A 81 43.79 -18.63 -19.79
C ASN A 81 44.19 -18.49 -21.26
N SER A 82 43.53 -19.21 -22.17
CA SER A 82 43.86 -19.21 -23.59
C SER A 82 43.64 -17.82 -24.25
N PRO A 83 44.51 -17.41 -25.20
CA PRO A 83 44.54 -16.04 -25.71
C PRO A 83 43.28 -15.66 -26.51
N LYS A 84 42.63 -16.63 -27.17
CA LYS A 84 41.35 -16.41 -27.88
C LYS A 84 40.22 -16.12 -26.90
N TRP A 85 40.06 -16.92 -25.85
CA TRP A 85 39.03 -16.73 -24.81
C TRP A 85 39.22 -15.44 -24.00
N LYS A 86 40.47 -15.03 -23.72
CA LYS A 86 40.75 -13.72 -23.13
C LYS A 86 40.24 -12.58 -24.01
N ARG A 87 40.55 -12.59 -25.31
CA ARG A 87 40.06 -11.56 -26.27
C ARG A 87 38.53 -11.54 -26.35
N ILE A 88 37.88 -12.70 -26.42
CA ILE A 88 36.41 -12.82 -26.43
C ILE A 88 35.80 -12.23 -25.16
N ARG A 89 36.34 -12.54 -23.97
CA ARG A 89 35.84 -12.00 -22.70
C ARG A 89 35.92 -10.48 -22.63
N TRP A 90 37.05 -9.90 -23.05
CA TRP A 90 37.20 -8.44 -23.11
C TRP A 90 36.30 -7.81 -24.18
N LEU A 91 36.13 -8.43 -25.35
CA LEU A 91 35.23 -7.96 -26.39
C LEU A 91 33.78 -7.90 -25.89
N ILE A 92 33.28 -8.98 -25.27
CA ILE A 92 31.93 -9.03 -24.69
C ILE A 92 31.76 -7.99 -23.58
N ALA A 93 32.75 -7.84 -22.69
CA ALA A 93 32.70 -6.83 -21.63
C ALA A 93 32.67 -5.39 -22.18
N ILE A 94 33.49 -5.09 -23.19
CA ILE A 94 33.51 -3.77 -23.86
C ILE A 94 32.18 -3.53 -24.59
N LEU A 95 31.65 -4.51 -25.31
CA LEU A 95 30.36 -4.42 -25.99
C LEU A 95 29.21 -4.12 -25.01
N TYR A 96 29.19 -4.82 -23.86
CA TYR A 96 28.22 -4.60 -22.80
C TYR A 96 28.32 -3.18 -22.20
N ILE A 97 29.54 -2.71 -21.90
CA ILE A 97 29.77 -1.35 -21.40
C ILE A 97 29.33 -0.31 -22.44
N LEU A 98 29.63 -0.49 -23.72
CA LEU A 98 29.19 0.41 -24.80
C LEU A 98 27.66 0.46 -24.90
N LEU A 99 26.97 -0.68 -24.77
CA LEU A 99 25.51 -0.75 -24.76
C LEU A 99 24.90 -0.01 -23.55
N LEU A 100 25.49 -0.15 -22.36
CA LEU A 100 25.05 0.59 -21.17
C LEU A 100 25.29 2.10 -21.31
N VAL A 101 26.44 2.51 -21.86
CA VAL A 101 26.76 3.92 -22.13
C VAL A 101 25.80 4.51 -23.18
N LEU A 102 25.46 3.75 -24.23
CA LEU A 102 24.48 4.17 -25.24
C LEU A 102 23.09 4.38 -24.62
N LEU A 103 22.64 3.47 -23.75
CA LEU A 103 21.37 3.59 -23.02
C LEU A 103 21.38 4.82 -22.08
N LEU A 104 22.48 5.02 -21.33
CA LEU A 104 22.67 6.17 -20.45
C LEU A 104 22.60 7.49 -21.23
N ILE A 105 23.32 7.59 -22.35
CA ILE A 105 23.30 8.76 -23.24
C ILE A 105 21.89 8.97 -23.79
N GLY A 106 21.21 7.90 -24.26
CA GLY A 106 19.83 7.98 -24.74
C GLY A 106 18.86 8.53 -23.69
N SER A 107 18.98 8.11 -22.44
CA SER A 107 18.17 8.60 -21.32
C SER A 107 18.45 10.10 -21.03
N ILE A 108 19.72 10.49 -21.00
CA ILE A 108 20.12 11.89 -20.80
C ILE A 108 19.60 12.78 -21.94
N LEU A 109 19.72 12.34 -23.19
CA LEU A 109 19.19 13.05 -24.35
C LEU A 109 17.67 13.17 -24.29
N LEU A 110 16.94 12.13 -23.87
CA LEU A 110 15.50 12.17 -23.71
C LEU A 110 15.07 13.23 -22.69
N VAL A 111 15.77 13.35 -21.56
CA VAL A 111 15.51 14.40 -20.55
C VAL A 111 15.82 15.80 -21.09
N ILE A 112 16.89 15.97 -21.89
CA ILE A 112 17.26 17.27 -22.47
C ILE A 112 16.27 17.70 -23.57
N PHE A 113 15.82 16.78 -24.41
CA PHE A 113 14.84 17.05 -25.48
C PHE A 113 13.38 17.11 -24.99
N SER A 114 13.10 16.63 -23.77
CA SER A 114 11.77 16.74 -23.17
C SER A 114 11.43 18.23 -22.94
N PRO A 115 10.39 18.78 -23.58
CA PRO A 115 10.02 20.17 -23.36
C PRO A 115 9.61 20.38 -21.91
N LYS A 116 10.09 21.46 -21.29
CA LYS A 116 9.70 21.81 -19.92
C LYS A 116 8.18 22.01 -19.86
N CYS A 117 7.54 21.46 -18.83
CA CYS A 117 6.11 21.68 -18.60
C CYS A 117 5.81 23.19 -18.53
N PRO A 118 4.70 23.66 -19.14
CA PRO A 118 4.31 25.05 -19.00
C PRO A 118 4.08 25.39 -17.53
N PRO A 119 4.45 26.61 -17.07
CA PRO A 119 4.23 27.02 -15.70
C PRO A 119 2.73 27.01 -15.40
N LYS A 120 2.32 26.39 -14.28
CA LYS A 120 0.93 26.42 -13.84
C LYS A 120 0.52 27.89 -13.61
N PRO A 121 -0.56 28.40 -14.24
CA PRO A 121 -0.98 29.77 -14.03
C PRO A 121 -1.33 30.00 -12.56
N LYS A 122 -1.05 31.22 -12.06
CA LYS A 122 -1.37 31.60 -10.68
C LYS A 122 -2.85 32.00 -10.59
N LEU A 123 -3.73 31.00 -10.52
CA LEU A 123 -5.17 31.18 -10.35
C LEU A 123 -5.48 31.99 -9.07
N ALA A 124 -6.50 32.85 -9.14
CA ALA A 124 -7.10 33.48 -7.97
C ALA A 124 -7.79 32.44 -7.07
N TRP A 125 -8.09 32.77 -5.82
CA TRP A 125 -8.71 31.82 -4.88
C TRP A 125 -10.06 31.29 -5.41
N TYR A 126 -10.88 32.16 -6.02
CA TYR A 126 -12.19 31.81 -6.57
C TYR A 126 -12.14 30.94 -7.85
N GLN A 127 -10.97 30.80 -8.47
CA GLN A 127 -10.78 29.97 -9.67
C GLN A 127 -10.25 28.57 -9.32
N LYS A 128 -9.76 28.37 -8.09
CA LYS A 128 -9.14 27.12 -7.64
C LYS A 128 -10.13 26.14 -7.01
N GLU A 129 -11.18 26.67 -6.41
CA GLU A 129 -12.05 25.96 -5.49
C GLU A 129 -13.51 26.07 -5.91
N ILE A 130 -14.30 25.06 -5.56
CA ILE A 130 -15.76 25.09 -5.75
C ILE A 130 -16.36 25.99 -4.66
N ILE A 131 -17.16 26.97 -5.10
CA ILE A 131 -17.98 27.82 -4.23
C ILE A 131 -19.35 27.17 -4.09
N TYR A 132 -19.78 26.91 -2.86
CA TYR A 132 -21.10 26.39 -2.57
C TYR A 132 -21.95 27.47 -1.91
N GLU A 133 -22.99 27.91 -2.60
CA GLU A 133 -23.95 28.89 -2.09
C GLU A 133 -25.00 28.20 -1.20
N ILE A 134 -25.20 28.75 0.00
CA ILE A 134 -26.13 28.22 1.01
C ILE A 134 -27.17 29.29 1.34
N ASP A 135 -28.43 28.99 1.04
CA ASP A 135 -29.57 29.67 1.63
C ASP A 135 -29.89 29.05 3.00
N VAL A 136 -29.54 29.77 4.07
CA VAL A 136 -29.61 29.25 5.44
C VAL A 136 -31.04 28.81 5.79
N LYS A 137 -32.05 29.60 5.35
CA LYS A 137 -33.48 29.37 5.63
C LYS A 137 -34.06 28.08 5.06
N THR A 138 -33.41 27.47 4.06
CA THR A 138 -33.87 26.23 3.41
C THR A 138 -32.94 25.04 3.59
N PHE A 139 -31.72 25.25 4.10
CA PHE A 139 -30.68 24.23 4.15
C PHE A 139 -30.87 23.20 5.27
N ARG A 140 -30.97 23.66 6.52
CA ARG A 140 -31.14 22.80 7.70
C ARG A 140 -31.70 23.57 8.88
N ASP A 141 -32.82 23.08 9.41
CA ASP A 141 -33.40 23.48 10.68
C ASP A 141 -32.79 22.64 11.83
N SER A 142 -32.28 23.30 12.88
CA SER A 142 -31.82 22.66 14.13
C SER A 142 -32.80 22.77 15.31
N ASN A 143 -33.73 23.72 15.29
CA ASN A 143 -34.60 24.07 16.42
C ASN A 143 -36.06 23.54 16.29
N GLN A 144 -36.41 22.99 15.12
CA GLN A 144 -37.70 22.43 14.71
C GLN A 144 -38.83 23.48 14.55
N ASP A 145 -38.49 24.73 14.24
CA ASP A 145 -39.48 25.79 13.93
C ASP A 145 -39.96 25.79 12.46
N GLY A 146 -39.31 25.00 11.59
CA GLY A 146 -39.63 24.88 10.17
C GLY A 146 -38.81 25.81 9.27
N ILE A 147 -37.89 26.61 9.82
CA ILE A 147 -36.97 27.50 9.10
C ILE A 147 -35.53 27.04 9.37
N GLY A 148 -34.69 27.05 8.34
CA GLY A 148 -33.28 26.72 8.49
C GLY A 148 -32.47 27.83 9.20
N ASP A 149 -31.54 27.41 10.06
CA ASP A 149 -30.82 28.29 10.98
C ASP A 149 -29.29 28.15 10.88
N ILE A 150 -28.55 29.12 11.44
CA ILE A 150 -27.08 29.15 11.38
C ILE A 150 -26.48 27.91 12.07
N LYS A 151 -27.15 27.37 13.10
CA LYS A 151 -26.71 26.16 13.80
C LYS A 151 -26.91 24.91 12.95
N GLY A 152 -27.99 24.79 12.21
CA GLY A 152 -28.18 23.74 11.20
C GLY A 152 -27.08 23.74 10.12
N VAL A 153 -26.57 24.92 9.73
CA VAL A 153 -25.37 25.02 8.88
C VAL A 153 -24.12 24.50 9.60
N GLN A 154 -23.91 24.86 10.87
CA GLN A 154 -22.79 24.37 11.68
C GLN A 154 -22.79 22.83 11.82
N GLU A 155 -23.95 22.20 12.05
CA GLU A 155 -24.12 20.74 12.13
C GLU A 155 -23.74 20.00 10.84
N LYS A 156 -23.81 20.67 9.69
CA LYS A 156 -23.53 20.07 8.38
C LYS A 156 -22.18 20.50 7.79
N LEU A 157 -21.31 21.18 8.56
CA LEU A 157 -19.95 21.49 8.12
C LEU A 157 -19.16 20.24 7.71
N ASP A 158 -19.35 19.14 8.43
CA ASP A 158 -18.68 17.86 8.16
C ASP A 158 -19.23 17.20 6.87
N TYR A 159 -20.50 17.44 6.52
CA TYR A 159 -21.06 17.05 5.21
C TYR A 159 -20.42 17.87 4.09
N LEU A 160 -20.23 19.18 4.27
CA LEU A 160 -19.55 20.02 3.28
C LEU A 160 -18.06 19.64 3.13
N GLU A 161 -17.43 19.18 4.21
CA GLU A 161 -16.05 18.65 4.20
C GLU A 161 -15.93 17.33 3.44
N LYS A 162 -16.88 16.40 3.65
CA LYS A 162 -16.94 15.13 2.89
C LYS A 162 -17.06 15.33 1.37
N ASN A 163 -17.61 16.45 0.93
CA ASN A 163 -17.77 16.80 -0.48
C ASN A 163 -16.64 17.69 -1.07
N ASP A 164 -15.50 17.84 -0.35
CA ASP A 164 -14.37 18.72 -0.70
C ASP A 164 -14.75 20.20 -0.98
N ILE A 165 -15.81 20.68 -0.33
CA ILE A 165 -16.25 22.08 -0.43
C ILE A 165 -15.38 22.94 0.50
N LYS A 166 -14.54 23.79 -0.11
CA LYS A 166 -13.60 24.68 0.59
C LYS A 166 -14.06 26.13 0.72
N VAL A 167 -14.99 26.59 -0.13
CA VAL A 167 -15.58 27.93 -0.08
C VAL A 167 -17.09 27.83 0.08
N ILE A 168 -17.62 28.50 1.10
CA ILE A 168 -19.06 28.60 1.38
C ILE A 168 -19.48 30.05 1.22
N LEU A 169 -20.51 30.31 0.42
CA LEU A 169 -21.12 31.62 0.26
C LEU A 169 -22.47 31.62 0.98
N LEU A 170 -22.68 32.55 1.93
CA LEU A 170 -23.95 32.66 2.64
C LEU A 170 -24.87 33.65 1.92
N GLN A 171 -26.10 33.23 1.61
CA GLN A 171 -27.09 34.09 0.98
C GLN A 171 -27.53 35.23 1.94
N SER A 172 -27.77 36.43 1.41
CA SER A 172 -28.20 37.62 2.18
C SER A 172 -29.53 37.49 2.94
N SER A 173 -30.24 36.36 2.77
CA SER A 173 -31.43 35.96 3.51
C SER A 173 -31.29 35.95 5.05
N ILE A 174 -30.06 35.94 5.56
CA ILE A 174 -29.70 35.98 6.98
C ILE A 174 -29.89 37.37 7.63
N PHE A 175 -30.02 38.44 6.84
CA PHE A 175 -30.09 39.82 7.34
C PHE A 175 -31.51 40.29 7.57
N ASN A 176 -31.70 41.14 8.57
CA ASN A 176 -33.03 41.64 8.95
C ASN A 176 -33.61 42.61 7.90
N LEU A 177 -34.92 42.59 7.73
CA LEU A 177 -35.65 43.45 6.78
C LEU A 177 -36.31 44.62 7.51
N THR A 178 -35.69 45.80 7.41
CA THR A 178 -36.28 47.03 7.94
C THR A 178 -37.41 47.52 7.03
N SER A 179 -38.59 47.70 7.62
CA SER A 179 -39.73 48.32 6.94
C SER A 179 -39.52 49.83 6.93
N GLY A 180 -39.12 50.38 5.79
CA GLY A 180 -39.01 51.82 5.61
C GLY A 180 -40.38 52.49 5.71
N THR A 181 -40.66 53.17 6.83
CA THR A 181 -41.79 54.10 6.94
C THR A 181 -41.52 55.32 6.06
N SER A 182 -41.89 55.22 4.78
CA SER A 182 -41.94 56.38 3.89
C SER A 182 -43.04 57.32 4.37
N ASN A 183 -42.66 58.28 5.20
CA ASN A 183 -43.57 59.34 5.63
C ASN A 183 -43.92 60.20 4.41
N GLN A 184 -45.16 60.01 3.93
CA GLN A 184 -45.89 60.76 2.90
C GLN A 184 -45.84 60.26 1.43
N LEU A 185 -47.05 60.05 0.90
CA LEU A 185 -47.48 60.26 -0.50
C LEU A 185 -46.91 59.36 -1.63
N ASN A 186 -47.24 58.06 -1.59
CA ASN A 186 -47.93 57.38 -2.71
C ASN A 186 -48.23 55.90 -2.39
N GLU A 187 -49.51 55.52 -2.32
CA GLU A 187 -49.95 54.14 -2.03
C GLU A 187 -49.55 53.10 -3.09
N ARG A 188 -49.03 53.54 -4.25
CA ARG A 188 -48.51 52.66 -5.31
C ARG A 188 -47.07 52.17 -5.09
N ASN A 189 -46.31 52.80 -4.19
CA ASN A 189 -44.93 52.40 -3.87
C ASN A 189 -44.87 51.45 -2.65
N SER A 190 -45.86 50.56 -2.54
CA SER A 190 -46.04 49.72 -1.35
C SER A 190 -44.93 48.67 -1.22
N ARG A 191 -44.10 48.83 -0.18
CA ARG A 191 -43.16 47.84 0.38
C ARG A 191 -41.84 47.62 -0.38
N VAL A 192 -41.09 48.70 -0.64
CA VAL A 192 -39.62 48.57 -0.67
C VAL A 192 -39.16 48.24 0.76
N LYS A 193 -38.80 46.98 1.01
CA LYS A 193 -38.14 46.58 2.27
C LYS A 193 -36.65 46.85 2.14
N ASN A 194 -36.08 47.57 3.10
CA ASN A 194 -34.63 47.77 3.16
C ASN A 194 -33.99 46.60 3.90
N ILE A 195 -32.79 46.19 3.50
CA ILE A 195 -32.03 45.15 4.20
C ILE A 195 -31.07 45.83 5.17
N ASP A 196 -31.13 45.47 6.45
CA ASP A 196 -30.18 45.90 7.46
C ASP A 196 -28.99 44.92 7.50
N LEU A 197 -27.88 45.32 6.89
CA LEU A 197 -26.67 44.50 6.77
C LEU A 197 -25.88 44.35 8.08
N TYR A 198 -26.28 45.02 9.16
CA TYR A 198 -25.61 44.93 10.46
C TYR A 198 -26.30 43.97 11.43
N ASN A 199 -27.60 43.76 11.29
CA ASN A 199 -28.41 42.96 12.21
C ASN A 199 -28.89 41.67 11.54
N ILE A 200 -28.62 40.54 12.18
CA ILE A 200 -29.11 39.22 11.75
C ILE A 200 -30.63 39.13 11.98
N ASP A 201 -31.33 38.44 11.08
CA ASP A 201 -32.74 38.08 11.21
C ASP A 201 -32.91 37.08 12.37
N SER A 202 -33.70 37.44 13.38
CA SER A 202 -33.95 36.62 14.57
C SER A 202 -34.57 35.25 14.29
N SER A 203 -35.16 35.04 13.11
CA SER A 203 -35.64 33.73 12.65
C SER A 203 -34.52 32.78 12.21
N VAL A 204 -33.29 33.27 12.03
CA VAL A 204 -32.14 32.51 11.48
C VAL A 204 -31.03 32.32 12.51
N GLY A 205 -30.95 33.20 13.51
CA GLY A 205 -30.04 33.08 14.63
C GLY A 205 -29.61 34.43 15.22
N SER A 206 -28.53 34.39 15.98
CA SER A 206 -27.88 35.55 16.60
C SER A 206 -26.51 35.85 15.98
N ASP A 207 -26.05 37.10 16.10
CA ASP A 207 -24.66 37.51 15.87
C ASP A 207 -23.62 36.56 16.47
N ASN A 208 -23.92 35.97 17.63
CA ASN A 208 -23.03 35.02 18.28
C ASN A 208 -22.91 33.70 17.49
N ASP A 209 -24.00 33.23 16.90
CA ASP A 209 -24.03 32.00 16.11
C ASP A 209 -23.24 32.18 14.80
N LEU A 210 -23.27 33.37 14.20
CA LEU A 210 -22.43 33.70 13.03
C LEU A 210 -20.94 33.83 13.41
N LYS A 211 -20.63 34.42 14.58
CA LYS A 211 -19.26 34.46 15.13
C LYS A 211 -18.71 33.07 15.47
N GLU A 212 -19.57 32.15 15.88
CA GLU A 212 -19.19 30.75 16.10
C GLU A 212 -19.01 29.99 14.79
N LEU A 213 -19.92 30.15 13.81
CA LEU A 213 -19.80 29.55 12.47
C LEU A 213 -18.49 29.97 11.79
N SER A 214 -18.20 31.27 11.73
CA SER A 214 -16.97 31.81 11.15
C SER A 214 -15.70 31.29 11.83
N LYS A 215 -15.68 31.21 13.17
CA LYS A 215 -14.59 30.60 13.94
C LYS A 215 -14.41 29.11 13.65
N ASN A 216 -15.50 28.38 13.50
CA ASN A 216 -15.50 26.93 13.20
C ASN A 216 -15.13 26.61 11.74
N LEU A 217 -15.37 27.55 10.81
CA LEU A 217 -14.90 27.49 9.42
C LEU A 217 -13.41 27.82 9.31
N TYR A 218 -12.96 28.88 9.98
CA TYR A 218 -11.55 29.28 10.01
C TYR A 218 -10.66 28.18 10.60
N ARG A 219 -11.11 27.52 11.70
CA ARG A 219 -10.43 26.36 12.29
C ARG A 219 -10.26 25.17 11.33
N ARG A 220 -11.17 25.01 10.37
CA ARG A 220 -11.13 23.96 9.33
C ARG A 220 -10.36 24.39 8.08
N GLY A 221 -9.74 25.58 8.07
CA GLY A 221 -9.03 26.12 6.90
C GLY A 221 -9.93 26.46 5.71
N LYS A 222 -11.25 26.57 5.92
CA LYS A 222 -12.23 26.90 4.87
C LYS A 222 -12.38 28.41 4.74
N LEU A 223 -12.59 28.89 3.52
CA LEU A 223 -13.01 30.27 3.27
C LEU A 223 -14.55 30.36 3.37
N TYR A 224 -15.02 31.48 3.87
CA TYR A 224 -16.44 31.86 3.78
C TYR A 224 -16.57 33.30 3.31
N ILE A 225 -17.70 33.60 2.68
CA ILE A 225 -18.02 34.88 2.01
C ILE A 225 -19.47 35.23 2.34
#